data_AF-A0A3D2R6J6-F1
#
_entry.id   AF-A0A3D2R6J6-F1
#
_cell.length_a   1.000
_cell.length_b   1.000
_cell.length_c   1.000
_cell.angle_alpha   90.00
_cell.angle_beta   90.00
_cell.angle_gamma   90.00
#
_symmetry.space_group_name_H-M   'P 1'
#
loop_
_entity.id
_entity.type
_entity.pdbx_description
1 polymer ?
#
loop_
_entity_poly.entity_id
_entity_poly.type
_entity_poly.pdbx_seq_one_letter_code
_entity_poly.pdbx_strand_id
1 'polypeptide(L)' 'YDLKGALIDQKALSEPENEFDISNYSSGVYTFEFTTADGQKVQKKIIKN' A
#
# COMPACT_ATOMS: atom_id res chain seq x y z
N TYR A 1 -1.78 -4.46 1.55
CA TYR A 1 -2.07 -5.77 2.16
C TYR A 1 -1.49 -5.84 3.57
N ASP A 2 -2.16 -6.51 4.49
CA ASP A 2 -1.58 -6.86 5.80
C ASP A 2 -0.64 -8.09 5.72
N LEU A 3 -0.06 -8.50 6.85
CA LEU A 3 0.80 -9.68 6.95
C LEU A 3 0.11 -11.00 6.58
N LYS A 4 -1.21 -11.07 6.63
CA LYS A 4 -2.00 -12.26 6.27
C LYS A 4 -2.34 -12.27 4.78
N GLY A 5 -1.92 -11.25 4.03
CA GLY A 5 -2.26 -11.08 2.63
C GLY A 5 -3.67 -10.52 2.40
N ALA A 6 -4.34 -10.02 3.44
CA ALA A 6 -5.65 -9.38 3.29
C ALA A 6 -5.48 -8.02 2.62
N LEU A 7 -6.33 -7.72 1.63
CA LEU A 7 -6.39 -6.39 1.02
C LEU A 7 -7.01 -5.41 2.04
N ILE A 8 -6.28 -4.34 2.33
CA ILE A 8 -6.70 -3.32 3.30
C ILE A 8 -7.26 -2.08 2.59
N ASP A 9 -6.61 -1.68 1.48
CA ASP A 9 -7.01 -0.53 0.67
C ASP A 9 -6.59 -0.75 -0.78
N GLN A 10 -7.35 -0.17 -1.71
CA GLN A 10 -7.08 -0.20 -3.15
C GLN A 10 -7.56 1.10 -3.80
N LYS A 11 -6.64 1.78 -4.49
CA LYS A 11 -6.93 3.04 -5.18
C LYS A 11 -6.16 3.12 -6.51
N ALA A 12 -6.82 3.66 -7.53
CA ALA A 12 -6.14 4.08 -8.76
C ALA A 12 -5.49 5.45 -8.55
N LEU A 13 -4.22 5.57 -8.93
CA LEU A 13 -3.44 6.81 -8.78
C LEU A 13 -3.36 7.51 -10.13
N SER A 14 -3.80 8.77 -10.17
CA SER A 14 -3.71 9.64 -11.35
C SER A 14 -2.72 10.79 -11.18
N GLU A 15 -2.41 11.13 -9.93
CA GLU A 15 -1.52 12.24 -9.59
C GLU A 15 -0.08 11.77 -9.44
N PRO A 16 0.93 12.62 -9.73
CA PRO A 16 2.34 12.30 -9.52
C PRO A 16 2.69 12.04 -8.06
N GLU A 17 2.01 12.73 -7.14
CA GLU A 17 2.18 12.60 -5.69
C GLU A 17 0.90 12.06 -5.07
N ASN A 18 1.03 11.04 -4.21
CA ASN A 18 -0.11 10.43 -3.53
C ASN A 18 0.23 10.24 -2.05
N GLU A 19 -0.65 10.71 -1.18
CA GLU A 19 -0.56 10.52 0.26
C GLU A 19 -1.51 9.39 0.70
N PHE A 20 -1.01 8.53 1.58
CA PHE A 20 -1.77 7.44 2.18
C PHE A 20 -1.69 7.56 3.70
N ASP A 21 -2.79 7.96 4.34
CA ASP A 21 -2.86 8.03 5.80
C ASP A 21 -3.12 6.63 6.40
N ILE A 22 -2.13 6.15 7.15
CA ILE A 22 -2.20 4.88 7.89
C ILE A 22 -2.29 5.09 9.40
N SER A 23 -2.62 6.29 9.87
CA SER A 23 -2.74 6.63 11.29
C SER A 23 -3.65 5.66 12.04
N ASN A 24 -4.81 5.35 11.46
CA ASN A 24 -5.86 4.49 12.04
C ASN A 24 -5.64 2.99 11.85
N TYR A 25 -4.59 2.57 11.12
CA TYR A 25 -4.32 1.15 10.93
C TYR A 25 -3.78 0.55 12.23
N SER A 26 -4.04 -0.72 12.50
CA SER A 26 -3.43 -1.39 13.65
C SER A 26 -1.90 -1.45 13.50
N SER A 27 -1.17 -1.48 14.61
CA SER A 27 0.27 -1.76 14.58
C SER A 27 0.53 -3.10 13.87
N GLY A 28 1.55 -3.16 13.04
CA GLY A 28 1.82 -4.32 12.20
C GLY A 28 2.67 -4.00 10.98
N VAL A 29 2.84 -5.00 10.13
CA VAL A 29 3.58 -4.86 8.87
C VAL A 29 2.60 -4.84 7.71
N TYR A 30 2.79 -3.88 6.81
CA TYR A 30 1.96 -3.68 5.63
C TYR A 30 2.81 -3.74 4.38
N THR A 31 2.27 -4.36 3.34
CA THR A 31 2.85 -4.36 1.99
C THR A 31 2.01 -3.47 1.09
N PHE A 32 2.63 -2.40 0.57
CA PHE A 32 2.08 -1.55 -0.48
C PHE A 32 2.54 -2.12 -1.82
N GLU A 33 1.60 -2.42 -2.70
CA GLU A 33 1.87 -2.87 -4.06
C GLU A 33 1.31 -1.81 -5.03
N PHE A 34 2.20 -1.27 -5.85
CA PHE A 34 1.85 -0.37 -6.95
C PHE A 34 1.97 -1.13 -8.24
N THR A 35 0.91 -1.11 -9.05
CA THR A 35 0.95 -1.66 -10.41
C THR A 35 0.87 -0.50 -11.39
N THR A 36 1.88 -0.34 -12.23
CA THR A 36 1.91 0.67 -13.28
C THR A 36 1.01 0.24 -14.45
N ALA A 37 0.66 1.19 -15.33
CA ALA A 37 -0.25 0.92 -16.45
C ALA A 37 0.29 -0.14 -17.44
N ASP A 38 1.60 -0.30 -17.53
CA ASP A 38 2.29 -1.33 -18.33
C ASP A 38 2.45 -2.67 -17.57
N GLY A 39 1.89 -2.79 -16.37
CA GLY A 39 1.83 -4.03 -15.59
C GLY A 39 3.04 -4.30 -14.70
N GLN A 40 4.01 -3.37 -14.60
CA GLN A 40 5.11 -3.53 -13.65
C GLN A 40 4.60 -3.39 -12.21
N LYS A 41 5.17 -4.19 -11.30
CA LYS A 41 4.82 -4.18 -9.89
C LYS A 41 5.98 -3.66 -9.05
N VAL A 42 5.72 -2.63 -8.25
CA VAL A 42 6.64 -2.12 -7.25
C VAL A 42 6.05 -2.39 -5.87
N GLN A 43 6.82 -3.02 -4.99
CA GLN A 43 6.38 -3.35 -3.65
C GLN A 43 7.25 -2.64 -2.61
N LYS A 44 6.60 -2.13 -1.56
CA LYS A 44 7.28 -1.55 -0.39
C LYS A 44 6.64 -2.07 0.90
N LYS A 45 7.49 -2.49 1.84
CA LYS A 45 7.08 -2.90 3.18
C LYS A 45 7.20 -1.73 4.15
N ILE A 46 6.21 -1.58 5.02
CA ILE A 46 6.17 -0.57 6.07
C ILE A 46 5.87 -1.28 7.40
N ILE A 47 6.60 -0.91 8.44
CA ILE A 47 6.36 -1.36 9.81
C ILE A 47 5.73 -0.20 10.57
N LYS A 48 4.49 -0.39 11.03
CA LYS A 48 3.76 0.57 11.86
C LYS A 48 3.83 0.10 13.31
N ASN A 49 4.38 0.96 14.17
CA ASN A 49 4.44 0.76 15.62
C ASN A 49 3.22 1.38 16.28
#